data_AF-A0AAN8ZLX7-F1
#
_entry.id   AF-A0AAN8ZLX7-F1
#
_cell.length_a   1.000
_cell.length_b   1.000
_cell.length_c   1.000
_cell.angle_alpha   90.00
_cell.angle_beta   90.00
_cell.angle_gamma   90.00
#
_symmetry.space_group_name_H-M   'P 1'
#
loop_
_entity.id
_entity.type
_entity.pdbx_description
1 polymer ?
#
loop_
_entity_poly.entity_id
_entity_poly.type
_entity_poly.pdbx_seq_one_letter_code
_entity_poly.pdbx_strand_id
1 'polypeptide(L)'
;MLALLNSANDLLHFHRIQLTVPHSQQEKWIHEISQASLQMLDVCGSTKRFCSLLKNTLESFSVHFVDRTLACRSSLSASSRKQPFLDEARPTEGSPEIGTQHSISETGPSLYGRCETTTLWTAHITLEAVEITIEDLEGKLECILKRLIQTRVLLLNILTG
;
A
#
# COMPACT_ATOMS: atom_id res chain seq x y z
N MET A 1 -3.33 -16.45 14.95
CA MET A 1 -1.88 -16.26 15.21
C MET A 1 -1.60 -15.81 16.65
N LEU A 2 -2.13 -14.67 17.11
CA LEU A 2 -1.92 -14.21 18.51
C LEU A 2 -2.43 -15.20 19.58
N ALA A 3 -3.54 -15.90 19.32
CA ALA A 3 -4.07 -16.91 20.23
C ALA A 3 -3.10 -18.09 20.48
N LEU A 4 -2.34 -18.51 19.45
CA LEU A 4 -1.32 -19.56 19.56
C LEU A 4 -0.10 -19.08 20.35
N LEU A 5 0.28 -17.82 20.17
CA LEU A 5 1.37 -17.17 20.90
C LEU A 5 1.06 -16.97 22.38
N ASN A 6 -0.16 -16.51 22.69
CA ASN A 6 -0.62 -16.37 24.08
C ASN A 6 -0.79 -17.74 24.74
N SER A 7 -1.43 -18.70 24.05
CA SER A 7 -1.56 -20.06 24.55
C SER A 7 -0.22 -20.75 24.79
N ALA A 8 0.76 -20.61 23.88
CA ALA A 8 2.11 -21.15 24.08
C ALA A 8 2.83 -20.48 25.25
N ASN A 9 2.63 -19.17 25.47
CA ASN A 9 3.22 -18.44 26.58
C ASN A 9 2.62 -18.85 27.93
N ASP A 10 1.30 -18.98 28.00
CA ASP A 10 0.58 -19.44 29.18
C ASP A 10 0.95 -20.88 29.52
N LEU A 11 1.10 -21.73 28.50
CA LEU A 11 1.48 -23.13 28.66
C LEU A 11 2.95 -23.32 29.05
N LEU A 12 3.88 -22.52 28.50
CA LEU A 12 5.29 -22.51 28.95
C LEU A 12 5.41 -22.00 30.38
N HIS A 13 4.62 -21.00 30.76
CA HIS A 13 4.56 -20.53 32.15
C HIS A 13 3.96 -21.60 33.08
N PHE A 14 2.91 -22.29 32.64
CA PHE A 14 2.26 -23.36 33.40
C PHE A 14 3.15 -24.60 33.55
N HIS A 15 3.79 -25.05 32.48
CA HIS A 15 4.67 -26.24 32.47
C HIS A 15 5.96 -25.99 33.24
N ARG A 16 6.51 -24.77 33.18
CA ARG A 16 7.65 -24.37 34.01
C ARG A 16 7.34 -24.40 35.51
N ILE A 17 6.06 -24.32 35.89
CA ILE A 17 5.60 -24.37 37.29
C ILE A 17 5.21 -25.82 37.69
N GLN A 18 4.83 -26.70 36.76
CA GLN A 18 4.40 -28.07 37.05
C GLN A 18 5.48 -29.12 36.73
N LEU A 19 6.39 -29.31 37.68
CA LEU A 19 7.49 -30.30 37.67
C LEU A 19 7.05 -31.77 37.87
N THR A 20 5.83 -32.16 37.50
CA THR A 20 5.25 -33.48 37.87
C THR A 20 4.58 -34.26 36.73
N VAL A 21 4.75 -33.82 35.47
CA VAL A 21 4.23 -34.56 34.31
C VAL A 21 5.20 -35.69 33.94
N PRO A 22 4.72 -36.92 33.67
CA PRO A 22 5.57 -38.01 33.18
C PRO A 22 6.26 -37.62 31.86
N HIS A 23 7.57 -37.90 31.78
CA HIS A 23 8.47 -37.45 30.73
C HIS A 23 7.95 -37.71 29.30
N SER A 24 7.27 -38.84 29.08
CA SER A 24 6.69 -39.21 27.78
C SER A 24 5.59 -38.27 27.28
N GLN A 25 4.79 -37.70 28.18
CA GLN A 25 3.71 -36.76 27.81
C GLN A 25 4.26 -35.35 27.57
N GLN A 26 5.34 -34.99 28.28
CA GLN A 26 6.06 -33.73 28.09
C GLN A 26 6.72 -33.67 26.71
N GLU A 27 7.42 -34.73 26.30
CA GLU A 27 8.05 -34.78 24.97
C GLU A 27 7.04 -34.65 23.83
N LYS A 28 5.89 -35.33 23.95
CA LYS A 28 4.79 -35.24 22.99
C LYS A 28 4.26 -33.81 22.84
N TRP A 29 3.95 -33.15 23.95
CA TRP A 29 3.47 -31.76 23.93
C TRP A 29 4.51 -30.79 23.40
N ILE A 30 5.78 -30.93 23.78
CA ILE A 30 6.86 -30.10 23.27
C ILE A 30 7.00 -30.26 21.75
N HIS A 31 6.94 -31.49 21.24
CA HIS A 31 6.99 -31.77 19.82
C HIS A 31 5.81 -31.12 19.07
N GLU A 32 4.58 -31.23 19.59
CA GLU A 32 3.39 -30.61 18.99
C GLU A 32 3.50 -29.08 18.92
N ILE A 33 3.89 -28.42 20.01
CA ILE A 33 4.07 -26.96 20.04
C ILE A 33 5.22 -26.55 19.09
N SER A 34 6.33 -27.29 19.13
CA SER A 34 7.47 -27.04 18.24
C SER A 34 7.06 -27.15 16.78
N GLN A 35 6.30 -28.16 16.41
CA GLN A 35 5.82 -28.36 15.05
C GLN A 35 4.84 -27.27 14.62
N ALA A 36 3.88 -26.90 15.47
CA ALA A 36 2.95 -25.80 15.21
C ALA A 36 3.68 -24.45 15.05
N SER A 37 4.72 -24.22 15.86
CA SER A 37 5.55 -23.02 15.75
C SER A 37 6.35 -22.97 14.44
N LEU A 38 6.78 -24.12 13.91
CA LEU A 38 7.46 -24.21 12.61
C LEU A 38 6.52 -23.78 11.49
N GLN A 39 5.32 -24.36 11.46
CA GLN A 39 4.30 -24.05 10.45
C GLN A 39 3.96 -22.55 10.47
N MET A 40 3.85 -21.95 11.67
CA MET A 40 3.64 -20.51 11.77
C MET A 40 4.84 -19.70 11.28
N LEU A 41 6.08 -20.16 11.51
CA LEU A 41 7.29 -19.50 11.01
C LEU A 41 7.30 -19.47 9.48
N ASP A 42 6.90 -20.58 8.84
CA ASP A 42 6.80 -20.69 7.38
C ASP A 42 5.74 -19.74 6.81
N VAL A 43 4.56 -19.69 7.44
CA VAL A 43 3.50 -18.74 7.08
C VAL A 43 3.99 -17.30 7.25
N CYS A 44 4.57 -16.95 8.41
CA CYS A 44 5.08 -15.61 8.67
C CYS A 44 6.21 -15.22 7.70
N GLY A 45 7.09 -16.16 7.34
CA GLY A 45 8.14 -15.95 6.35
C GLY A 45 7.57 -15.71 4.95
N SER A 46 6.52 -16.45 4.57
CA SER A 46 5.82 -16.26 3.29
C SER A 46 5.09 -14.93 3.24
N THR A 47 4.38 -14.55 4.32
CA THR A 47 3.72 -13.25 4.43
C THR A 47 4.74 -12.12 4.38
N LYS A 48 5.89 -12.24 5.05
CA LYS A 48 6.94 -11.22 5.01
C LYS A 48 7.48 -11.02 3.59
N ARG A 49 7.74 -12.10 2.84
CA ARG A 49 8.14 -12.02 1.42
C ARG A 49 7.08 -11.32 0.56
N PHE A 50 5.81 -11.64 0.80
CA PHE A 50 4.71 -11.01 0.09
C PHE A 50 4.60 -9.52 0.41
N CYS A 51 4.71 -9.13 1.69
CA CYS A 51 4.75 -7.72 2.10
C CYS A 51 5.89 -6.97 1.42
N SER A 52 7.10 -7.52 1.40
CA SER A 52 8.24 -6.87 0.76
C SER A 52 8.06 -6.77 -0.77
N LEU A 53 7.44 -7.77 -1.41
CA LEU A 53 7.08 -7.70 -2.83
C LEU A 53 6.06 -6.60 -3.11
N LEU A 54 5.02 -6.49 -2.27
CA LEU A 54 4.02 -5.44 -2.39
C LEU A 54 4.65 -4.07 -2.18
N LYS A 55 5.50 -3.90 -1.17
CA LYS A 55 6.21 -2.65 -0.91
C LYS A 55 7.01 -2.18 -2.12
N ASN A 56 7.85 -3.05 -2.68
CA ASN A 56 8.62 -2.74 -3.89
C ASN A 56 7.72 -2.34 -5.09
N THR A 57 6.58 -3.01 -5.20
CA THR A 57 5.60 -2.73 -6.27
C THR A 57 4.96 -1.35 -6.07
N LEU A 58 4.59 -0.99 -4.84
CA LEU A 58 4.01 0.31 -4.50
C LEU A 58 5.00 1.45 -4.68
N GLU A 59 6.25 1.29 -4.25
CA GLU A 59 7.32 2.28 -4.45
C GLU A 59 7.49 2.58 -5.95
N SER A 60 7.47 1.54 -6.80
CA SER A 60 7.54 1.69 -8.26
C SER A 60 6.32 2.45 -8.83
N PHE A 61 5.12 2.15 -8.34
CA PHE A 61 3.91 2.86 -8.76
C PHE A 61 3.91 4.32 -8.30
N SER A 62 4.33 4.61 -7.08
CA SER A 62 4.33 5.96 -6.49
C SER A 62 5.23 6.92 -7.27
N VAL A 63 6.45 6.48 -7.64
CA VAL A 63 7.38 7.27 -8.47
C VAL A 63 6.79 7.57 -9.84
N HIS A 64 6.23 6.56 -10.51
CA HIS A 64 5.62 6.73 -11.84
C HIS A 64 4.42 7.68 -11.80
N PHE A 65 3.69 7.68 -10.70
CA PHE A 65 2.52 8.53 -10.52
C PHE A 65 2.87 10.00 -10.30
N VAL A 66 3.90 10.26 -9.48
CA VAL A 66 4.43 11.60 -9.24
C VAL A 66 4.96 12.19 -10.55
N ASP A 67 5.70 11.40 -11.34
CA ASP A 67 6.23 11.84 -12.63
C ASP A 67 5.12 12.23 -13.61
N ARG A 68 4.07 11.40 -13.71
CA ARG A 68 2.90 11.69 -14.55
C ARG A 68 2.10 12.91 -14.08
N THR A 69 2.02 13.12 -12.76
CA THR A 69 1.36 14.30 -12.16
C THR A 69 2.15 15.58 -12.47
N LEU A 70 3.48 15.55 -12.36
CA LEU A 70 4.37 16.66 -12.71
C LEU A 70 4.32 16.97 -14.21
N ALA A 71 4.30 15.95 -15.07
CA ALA A 71 4.19 16.09 -16.52
C ALA A 71 2.86 16.73 -16.98
N CYS A 72 1.74 16.42 -16.32
CA CYS A 72 0.48 17.12 -16.57
C CYS A 72 0.54 18.58 -16.14
N ARG A 73 1.15 18.87 -14.98
CA ARG A 73 1.25 20.24 -14.43
C ARG A 73 2.09 21.17 -15.32
N SER A 74 3.17 20.67 -15.91
CA SER A 74 4.01 21.41 -16.87
C SER A 74 3.30 21.66 -18.21
N SER A 75 2.46 20.73 -18.65
CA SER A 75 1.66 20.89 -19.89
C SER A 75 0.56 21.95 -19.74
N LEU A 76 -0.08 22.05 -18.56
CA LEU A 76 -1.06 23.10 -18.26
C LEU A 76 -0.43 24.50 -18.16
N SER A 77 0.79 24.63 -17.61
CA SER A 77 1.48 25.92 -17.52
C SER A 77 2.05 26.41 -18.86
N ALA A 78 2.35 25.49 -19.78
CA ALA A 78 2.76 25.82 -21.15
C ALA A 78 1.59 26.32 -22.02
N SER A 79 0.36 25.85 -21.78
CA SER A 79 -0.82 26.22 -22.57
C SER A 79 -1.39 27.61 -22.24
N SER A 80 -1.06 28.21 -21.10
CA SER A 80 -1.54 29.56 -20.70
C SER A 80 -0.72 30.74 -21.26
N ARG A 81 0.25 30.52 -22.16
CA ARG A 81 1.12 31.58 -22.71
C ARG A 81 0.89 31.91 -24.19
N LYS A 82 -0.38 31.94 -24.64
CA LYS A 82 -0.78 32.59 -25.90
C LYS A 82 -2.00 33.49 -25.68
N GLN A 83 -1.77 34.70 -25.15
CA GLN A 83 -2.65 35.82 -25.51
C GLN A 83 -2.13 36.39 -26.84
N PRO A 84 -2.92 36.42 -27.92
CA PRO A 84 -2.60 37.29 -29.04
C PRO A 84 -2.85 38.72 -28.57
N PHE A 85 -1.79 39.52 -28.61
CA PHE A 85 -1.81 40.97 -28.59
C PHE A 85 -2.85 41.45 -29.61
N LEU A 86 -3.93 42.09 -29.16
CA LEU A 86 -4.84 42.81 -30.05
C LEU A 86 -4.14 44.11 -30.43
N ASP A 87 -3.58 44.11 -31.64
CA ASP A 87 -3.18 45.34 -32.30
C ASP A 87 -4.31 45.85 -33.19
N GLU A 88 -4.35 47.17 -33.29
CA GLU A 88 -4.91 48.00 -34.35
C GLU A 88 -6.40 48.44 -34.37
N ALA A 89 -6.53 49.78 -34.36
CA ALA A 89 -7.21 50.63 -35.36
C ALA A 89 -8.43 51.46 -34.90
N ARG A 90 -8.33 52.76 -35.21
CA ARG A 90 -9.28 53.87 -35.03
C ARG A 90 -10.50 53.73 -35.97
N PRO A 91 -11.65 54.40 -35.71
CA PRO A 91 -12.90 54.17 -36.44
C PRO A 91 -13.02 55.03 -37.70
N THR A 92 -13.66 54.49 -38.75
CA THR A 92 -14.22 55.29 -39.85
C THR A 92 -15.57 54.70 -40.28
N GLU A 93 -16.62 55.45 -39.94
CA GLU A 93 -17.91 55.69 -40.62
C GLU A 93 -18.32 54.79 -41.81
N GLY A 94 -19.55 54.25 -41.76
CA GLY A 94 -20.30 53.77 -42.93
C GLY A 94 -21.24 52.58 -42.65
N SER A 95 -22.55 52.83 -42.59
CA SER A 95 -23.63 51.81 -42.60
C SER A 95 -24.01 51.38 -44.04
N PRO A 96 -25.08 50.59 -44.26
CA PRO A 96 -25.30 49.16 -43.95
C PRO A 96 -25.59 48.34 -45.26
N GLU A 97 -25.74 47.00 -45.18
CA GLU A 97 -26.82 46.21 -45.82
C GLU A 97 -26.50 44.72 -46.14
N ILE A 98 -27.41 43.86 -45.66
CA ILE A 98 -28.00 42.64 -46.27
C ILE A 98 -27.10 41.40 -46.49
N GLY A 99 -27.47 40.29 -45.83
CA GLY A 99 -27.04 38.95 -46.22
C GLY A 99 -27.38 37.87 -45.19
N THR A 100 -28.55 37.25 -45.32
CA THR A 100 -28.98 36.06 -44.58
C THR A 100 -28.03 34.89 -44.83
N GLN A 101 -27.61 34.15 -43.78
CA GLN A 101 -27.64 32.67 -43.80
C GLN A 101 -27.35 32.02 -42.43
N HIS A 102 -28.29 31.14 -42.09
CA HIS A 102 -28.31 30.04 -41.14
C HIS A 102 -26.96 29.39 -40.84
N SER A 103 -26.63 29.21 -39.56
CA SER A 103 -25.81 28.10 -39.05
C SER A 103 -26.09 27.91 -37.56
N ILE A 104 -26.89 26.89 -37.25
CA ILE A 104 -26.95 26.30 -35.92
C ILE A 104 -25.56 25.70 -35.68
N SER A 105 -24.67 26.43 -35.01
CA SER A 105 -23.50 25.82 -34.42
C SER A 105 -23.91 25.30 -33.06
N GLU A 106 -24.31 24.02 -33.02
CA GLU A 106 -24.23 23.22 -31.81
C GLU A 106 -22.75 23.16 -31.40
N THR A 107 -22.29 24.19 -30.72
CA THR A 107 -21.04 24.13 -29.98
C THR A 107 -21.33 23.36 -28.70
N GLY A 108 -21.50 22.05 -28.85
CA GLY A 108 -21.36 21.14 -27.73
C GLY A 108 -19.98 21.42 -27.10
N PRO A 109 -19.86 21.52 -25.77
CA PRO A 109 -18.56 21.70 -25.15
C PRO A 109 -17.72 20.49 -25.55
N SER A 110 -16.73 20.73 -26.42
CA SER A 110 -15.76 19.72 -26.79
C SER A 110 -15.18 19.19 -25.48
N LEU A 111 -15.41 17.90 -25.22
CA LEU A 111 -14.88 17.12 -24.12
C LEU A 111 -13.36 16.98 -24.25
N TYR A 112 -12.64 18.10 -24.37
CA TYR A 112 -11.21 18.11 -24.17
C TYR A 112 -10.98 17.84 -22.69
N GLY A 113 -10.72 16.57 -22.42
CA GLY A 113 -10.35 15.92 -21.16
C GLY A 113 -10.31 16.85 -19.96
N ARG A 114 -11.40 16.86 -19.20
CA ARG A 114 -11.30 17.17 -17.77
C ARG A 114 -10.28 16.19 -17.21
N CYS A 115 -9.06 16.68 -16.99
CA CYS A 115 -7.98 15.91 -16.43
C CYS A 115 -8.51 15.28 -15.13
N GLU A 116 -8.51 13.95 -15.08
CA GLU A 116 -8.88 13.11 -13.95
C GLU A 116 -7.84 13.25 -12.81
N THR A 117 -7.51 14.49 -12.44
CA THR A 117 -6.55 14.80 -11.37
C THR A 117 -7.06 14.37 -10.02
N THR A 118 -8.39 14.32 -9.83
CA THR A 118 -9.02 13.88 -8.60
C THR A 118 -8.88 12.39 -8.39
N THR A 119 -9.11 11.57 -9.42
CA THR A 119 -8.91 10.11 -9.34
C THR A 119 -7.43 9.80 -9.14
N LEU A 120 -6.55 10.59 -9.77
CA LEU A 120 -5.13 10.42 -9.60
C LEU A 120 -4.71 10.70 -8.14
N TRP A 121 -5.03 11.88 -7.64
CA TRP A 121 -4.73 12.27 -6.25
C TRP A 121 -5.27 11.26 -5.23
N THR A 122 -6.51 10.78 -5.43
CA THR A 122 -7.08 9.73 -4.57
C THR A 122 -6.24 8.45 -4.61
N ALA A 123 -5.83 7.98 -5.79
CA ALA A 123 -4.99 6.79 -5.90
C ALA A 123 -3.64 6.96 -5.17
N HIS A 124 -3.02 8.15 -5.25
CA HIS A 124 -1.78 8.43 -4.53
C HIS A 124 -1.94 8.35 -3.00
N ILE A 125 -2.97 9.00 -2.44
CA ILE A 125 -3.26 8.93 -1.00
C ILE A 125 -3.56 7.49 -0.56
N THR A 126 -4.28 6.73 -1.38
CA THR A 126 -4.55 5.31 -1.06
C THR A 126 -3.30 4.45 -1.12
N LEU A 127 -2.37 4.71 -2.06
CA LEU A 127 -1.10 4.00 -2.15
C LEU A 127 -0.22 4.27 -0.92
N GLU A 128 -0.13 5.53 -0.49
CA GLU A 128 0.60 5.93 0.72
C GLU A 128 0.02 5.25 1.97
N ALA A 129 -1.31 5.21 2.10
CA ALA A 129 -1.96 4.50 3.19
C ALA A 129 -1.64 2.98 3.18
N VAL A 130 -1.66 2.35 2.01
CA VAL A 130 -1.31 0.92 1.87
C VAL A 130 0.16 0.69 2.23
N GLU A 131 1.07 1.55 1.79
CA GLU A 131 2.50 1.46 2.11
C GLU A 131 2.75 1.50 3.63
N ILE A 132 2.13 2.45 4.35
CA ILE A 132 2.20 2.53 5.82
C ILE A 132 1.66 1.24 6.47
N THR A 133 0.56 0.70 5.97
CA THR A 133 -0.01 -0.55 6.54
C THR A 133 0.88 -1.76 6.31
N ILE A 134 1.62 -1.81 5.20
CA ILE A 134 2.57 -2.88 4.92
C ILE A 134 3.76 -2.79 5.89
N GLU A 135 4.28 -1.58 6.15
CA GLU A 135 5.36 -1.38 7.11
C GLU A 135 4.97 -1.81 8.53
N ASP A 136 3.78 -1.42 8.99
CA ASP A 136 3.24 -1.86 10.28
C ASP A 136 3.09 -3.39 10.35
N LEU A 137 2.62 -4.01 9.26
CA LEU A 137 2.48 -5.46 9.16
C LEU A 137 3.85 -6.17 9.19
N GLU A 138 4.86 -5.67 8.46
CA GLU A 138 6.22 -6.20 8.49
C GLU A 138 6.83 -6.13 9.90
N GLY A 139 6.62 -5.01 10.61
CA GLY A 139 7.04 -4.86 11.99
C GLY A 139 6.38 -5.87 12.93
N LYS A 140 5.05 -6.06 12.82
CA LYS A 140 4.31 -7.07 13.60
C LYS A 140 4.77 -8.49 13.29
N LEU A 141 5.03 -8.80 12.02
CA LEU A 141 5.55 -10.10 11.60
C LEU A 141 6.94 -10.34 12.17
N GLU A 142 7.81 -9.34 12.23
CA GLU A 142 9.13 -9.48 12.82
C GLU A 142 9.07 -9.81 14.32
N CYS A 143 8.19 -9.14 15.05
CA CYS A 143 7.93 -9.44 16.46
C CYS A 143 7.46 -10.90 16.66
N ILE A 144 6.54 -11.36 15.80
CA ILE A 144 6.03 -12.74 15.83
C ILE A 144 7.15 -13.74 15.51
N LEU A 145 7.91 -13.52 14.43
CA LEU A 145 9.03 -14.36 14.01
C LEU A 145 10.06 -14.52 15.13
N LYS A 146 10.49 -13.40 15.74
CA LYS A 146 11.44 -13.40 16.88
C LYS A 146 10.93 -14.26 18.03
N ARG A 147 9.66 -14.13 18.40
CA ARG A 147 9.08 -14.87 19.51
C ARG A 147 8.90 -16.37 19.21
N LEU A 148 8.52 -16.73 17.99
CA LEU A 148 8.44 -18.14 17.55
C LEU A 148 9.81 -18.82 17.58
N ILE A 149 10.85 -18.12 17.12
CA ILE A 149 12.24 -18.63 17.20
C ILE A 149 12.64 -18.85 18.66
N GLN A 150 12.38 -17.88 19.55
CA GLN A 150 12.67 -18.01 20.97
C GLN A 150 11.93 -19.20 21.61
N THR A 151 10.63 -19.37 21.32
CA THR A 151 9.86 -20.51 21.81
C THR A 151 10.49 -21.84 21.39
N ARG A 152 10.89 -21.99 20.12
CA ARG A 152 11.55 -23.21 19.65
C ARG A 152 12.87 -23.48 20.35
N VAL A 153 13.71 -22.45 20.53
CA VAL A 153 14.99 -22.60 21.26
C VAL A 153 14.75 -23.03 22.70
N LEU A 154 13.76 -22.44 23.39
CA LEU A 154 13.41 -22.82 24.76
C LEU A 154 12.93 -24.28 24.84
N LEU A 155 12.07 -24.69 23.91
CA LEU A 155 11.57 -26.07 23.83
C LEU A 155 12.70 -27.08 23.56
N LEU A 156 13.63 -26.78 22.65
CA LEU A 156 14.79 -27.63 22.38
C LEU A 156 15.72 -27.72 23.59
N ASN A 157 15.94 -26.62 24.30
CA ASN A 157 16.73 -26.61 25.53
C ASN A 157 16.10 -27.47 26.64
N ILE A 158 14.78 -27.52 26.73
CA ILE A 158 14.06 -28.38 27.71
C ILE A 158 14.17 -29.87 27.34
N LEU A 159 14.21 -30.21 26.04
CA LEU A 159 14.38 -31.61 25.60
C LEU A 159 15.83 -32.12 25.71
N THR A 160 16.80 -31.20 25.69
CA THR A 160 18.23 -31.54 25.67
C THR A 160 18.86 -31.47 27.08
N GLY A 161 18.18 -30.82 28.03
CA GLY A 161 18.67 -30.56 29.39
C GLY A 161 18.16 -31.50 30.45
#